data_AF-A0A523PKN8-F1
#
_entry.id   AF-A0A523PKN8-F1
#
_cell.length_a   1.000
_cell.length_b   1.000
_cell.length_c   1.000
_cell.angle_alpha   90.00
_cell.angle_beta   90.00
_cell.angle_gamma   90.00
#
_symmetry.space_group_name_H-M   'P 1'
#
loop_
_entity.id
_entity.type
_entity.pdbx_description
1 polymer ?
#
loop_
_entity_poly.entity_id
_entity_poly.type
_entity_poly.pdbx_seq_one_letter_code
_entity_poly.pdbx_strand_id
1 'polypeptide(L)'
;MADEEKTATEEPAGEPVEKRSKGPAKVIGGIAGMLGLGVAAAIMAVPSRDTVPRFKGVFHHAIFAEKFSANLRDNNQTRFLQMTLDCEYSAYSHDYLPARVGDPLYDPRLRDAVGRVVSDKFLADTYEGPAREAFLTELRDVLDPILFPMHLGDTELPLELDEESGIRLGISYYKSTFRGRFFEHVLAIDAPQKTLQIDGGSVVSFTGGEEDLLVTSEAGDSVFVDVTGIEPEFQGELHIGVKGRLRRLYGDLIAQ
;
A
#
# COMPACT_ATOMS: atom_id res chain seq x y z
N MET A 1 55.72 -46.43 -11.10
CA MET A 1 56.02 -46.78 -12.50
C MET A 1 54.75 -46.50 -13.28
N ALA A 2 54.84 -45.51 -14.19
CA ALA A 2 54.58 -45.67 -15.63
C ALA A 2 53.08 -45.65 -15.94
N ASP A 3 52.58 -44.51 -16.45
CA ASP A 3 52.43 -44.20 -17.90
C ASP A 3 51.31 -45.04 -18.52
N GLU A 4 50.16 -44.45 -18.86
CA GLU A 4 49.85 -43.64 -20.06
C GLU A 4 49.52 -44.48 -21.32
N GLU A 5 48.47 -44.04 -22.02
CA GLU A 5 48.18 -44.25 -23.46
C GLU A 5 47.73 -45.66 -23.93
N LYS A 6 47.03 -45.91 -25.04
CA LYS A 6 46.27 -45.20 -26.10
C LYS A 6 45.71 -46.30 -27.03
N THR A 7 44.63 -46.03 -27.75
CA THR A 7 44.47 -46.30 -29.22
C THR A 7 43.11 -45.69 -29.62
N ALA A 8 42.96 -44.66 -30.47
CA ALA A 8 43.60 -44.23 -31.73
C ALA A 8 43.29 -45.12 -32.94
N THR A 9 42.50 -44.58 -33.87
CA THR A 9 42.56 -44.76 -35.34
C THR A 9 41.73 -43.60 -35.91
N GLU A 10 42.12 -42.81 -36.91
CA GLU A 10 42.94 -43.11 -38.08
C GLU A 10 43.39 -41.77 -38.73
N GLU A 11 44.60 -41.77 -39.31
CA GLU A 11 45.24 -40.72 -40.11
C GLU A 11 45.05 -41.06 -41.62
N PRO A 12 45.29 -40.17 -42.62
CA PRO A 12 46.68 -39.85 -42.95
C PRO A 12 46.98 -38.45 -43.55
N ALA A 13 48.17 -37.98 -43.19
CA ALA A 13 49.26 -37.45 -44.04
C ALA A 13 49.06 -36.24 -44.99
N GLY A 14 49.97 -35.27 -44.82
CA GLY A 14 50.65 -34.60 -45.94
C GLY A 14 50.62 -33.07 -45.97
N GLU A 15 51.62 -32.42 -45.37
CA GLU A 15 52.06 -31.03 -45.65
C GLU A 15 53.21 -31.04 -46.71
N PRO A 16 53.73 -29.93 -47.29
CA PRO A 16 53.36 -28.49 -47.19
C PRO A 16 53.48 -27.66 -48.52
N VAL A 17 53.31 -26.33 -48.41
CA VAL A 17 54.09 -25.23 -49.07
C VAL A 17 53.35 -24.22 -50.00
N GLU A 18 53.21 -23.01 -49.43
CA GLU A 18 53.44 -21.64 -49.96
C GLU A 18 52.43 -20.76 -50.73
N LYS A 19 52.34 -19.55 -50.16
CA LYS A 19 52.42 -18.19 -50.73
C LYS A 19 51.14 -17.45 -51.16
N ARG A 20 50.82 -16.48 -50.30
CA ARG A 20 50.53 -15.04 -50.58
C ARG A 20 49.39 -14.74 -51.56
N SER A 21 48.33 -14.15 -51.01
CA SER A 21 48.00 -12.75 -51.34
C SER A 21 47.18 -12.10 -50.23
N LYS A 22 47.56 -10.86 -49.89
CA LYS A 22 46.97 -10.00 -48.87
C LYS A 22 45.57 -9.52 -49.31
N GLY A 23 44.57 -9.60 -48.43
CA GLY A 23 43.27 -8.95 -48.58
C GLY A 23 42.56 -8.79 -47.22
N PRO A 24 41.90 -7.66 -46.93
CA PRO A 24 41.56 -7.27 -45.56
C PRO A 24 40.22 -7.87 -45.10
N ALA A 25 40.24 -9.12 -44.63
CA ALA A 25 39.05 -9.77 -44.07
C ALA A 25 38.79 -9.49 -42.57
N LYS A 26 39.56 -8.59 -41.93
CA LYS A 26 39.46 -8.34 -40.47
C LYS A 26 38.54 -7.19 -40.03
N VAL A 27 37.92 -6.46 -40.96
CA VAL A 27 37.07 -5.30 -40.59
C VAL A 27 35.57 -5.63 -40.55
N ILE A 28 35.12 -6.66 -41.27
CA ILE A 28 33.68 -6.97 -41.38
C ILE A 28 33.18 -7.78 -40.18
N GLY A 29 34.01 -8.63 -39.57
CA GLY A 29 33.62 -9.41 -38.38
C GLY A 29 33.44 -8.58 -37.11
N GLY A 30 34.10 -7.42 -37.01
CA GLY A 30 34.01 -6.53 -35.84
C GLY A 30 32.69 -5.77 -35.74
N ILE A 31 32.06 -5.43 -36.88
CA ILE A 31 30.81 -4.67 -36.92
C ILE A 31 29.61 -5.56 -36.60
N ALA A 32 29.60 -6.80 -37.11
CA ALA A 32 28.55 -7.77 -36.79
C ALA A 32 28.59 -8.21 -35.31
N GLY A 33 29.79 -8.36 -34.73
CA GLY A 33 29.96 -8.64 -33.31
C GLY A 33 29.51 -7.49 -32.40
N MET A 34 29.77 -6.24 -32.79
CA MET A 34 29.30 -5.06 -32.03
C MET A 34 27.79 -4.83 -32.15
N LEU A 35 27.16 -5.12 -33.29
CA LEU A 35 25.71 -5.07 -33.44
C LEU A 35 25.01 -6.16 -32.59
N GLY A 36 25.57 -7.38 -32.55
CA GLY A 36 25.04 -8.46 -31.71
C GLY A 36 25.15 -8.19 -30.20
N LEU A 37 26.29 -7.64 -29.76
CA LEU A 37 26.49 -7.21 -28.37
C LEU A 37 25.62 -6.01 -28.00
N GLY A 38 25.42 -5.06 -28.92
CA GLY A 38 24.56 -3.90 -28.72
C GLY A 38 23.09 -4.27 -28.56
N VAL A 39 22.59 -5.24 -29.34
CA VAL A 39 21.22 -5.75 -29.20
C VAL A 39 21.04 -6.55 -27.91
N ALA A 40 22.00 -7.38 -27.51
CA ALA A 40 21.95 -8.10 -26.24
C ALA A 40 22.01 -7.16 -25.02
N ALA A 41 22.87 -6.14 -25.07
CA ALA A 41 22.94 -5.10 -24.04
C ALA A 41 21.66 -4.23 -24.02
N ALA A 42 21.05 -3.93 -25.17
CA ALA A 42 19.80 -3.16 -25.24
C ALA A 42 18.60 -3.95 -24.71
N ILE A 43 18.56 -5.28 -24.87
CA ILE A 43 17.51 -6.14 -24.29
C ILE A 43 17.74 -6.31 -22.77
N MET A 44 18.99 -6.36 -22.31
CA MET A 44 19.33 -6.43 -20.88
C MET A 44 19.23 -5.09 -20.15
N ALA A 45 19.24 -3.96 -20.88
CA ALA A 45 19.10 -2.61 -20.35
C ALA A 45 17.66 -2.09 -20.42
N VAL A 46 16.66 -2.93 -20.74
CA VAL A 46 15.26 -2.58 -20.47
C VAL A 46 15.15 -2.53 -18.95
N PRO A 47 15.00 -1.33 -18.34
CA PRO A 47 14.77 -1.25 -16.91
C PRO A 47 13.54 -2.09 -16.64
N SER A 48 13.61 -3.02 -15.69
CA SER A 48 12.38 -3.59 -15.14
C SER A 48 11.53 -2.39 -14.77
N ARG A 49 10.40 -2.18 -15.46
CA ARG A 49 9.46 -1.14 -15.05
C ARG A 49 9.17 -1.45 -13.58
N ASP A 50 9.55 -0.54 -12.69
CA ASP A 50 9.20 -0.67 -11.28
C ASP A 50 7.68 -0.81 -11.25
N THR A 51 7.23 -2.04 -11.00
CA THR A 51 5.82 -2.33 -10.99
C THR A 51 5.29 -1.73 -9.72
N VAL A 52 4.64 -0.57 -9.83
CA VAL A 52 3.90 0.06 -8.71
C VAL A 52 3.12 -1.05 -8.01
N PRO A 53 3.38 -1.29 -6.71
CA PRO A 53 2.71 -2.36 -6.00
C PRO A 53 1.20 -2.21 -6.15
N ARG A 54 0.50 -3.33 -6.31
CA ARG A 54 -0.96 -3.36 -6.41
C ARG A 54 -1.52 -4.13 -5.24
N PHE A 55 -2.75 -3.80 -4.85
CA PHE A 55 -3.46 -4.62 -3.89
C PHE A 55 -3.55 -6.07 -4.36
N LYS A 56 -3.31 -6.98 -3.42
CA LYS A 56 -3.47 -8.43 -3.54
C LYS A 56 -4.76 -8.85 -2.83
N GLY A 57 -5.12 -10.12 -2.95
CA GLY A 57 -6.33 -10.71 -2.35
C GLY A 57 -7.42 -10.99 -3.39
N VAL A 58 -8.58 -11.52 -3.01
CA VAL A 58 -9.34 -11.28 -1.77
C VAL A 58 -8.82 -12.02 -0.52
N PHE A 59 -8.66 -11.27 0.57
CA PHE A 59 -8.31 -11.79 1.90
C PHE A 59 -9.51 -11.73 2.85
N HIS A 60 -9.47 -12.53 3.93
CA HIS A 60 -10.54 -12.60 4.94
C HIS A 60 -9.99 -12.33 6.34
N HIS A 61 -10.74 -11.57 7.16
CA HIS A 61 -10.38 -11.29 8.55
C HIS A 61 -11.63 -11.12 9.43
N ALA A 62 -11.61 -11.68 10.63
CA ALA A 62 -12.63 -11.42 11.64
C ALA A 62 -12.38 -10.04 12.27
N ILE A 63 -13.39 -9.17 12.30
CA ILE A 63 -13.26 -7.81 12.85
C ILE A 63 -13.04 -7.83 14.36
N PHE A 64 -13.72 -8.73 15.06
CA PHE A 64 -13.60 -8.92 16.49
C PHE A 64 -13.25 -10.37 16.81
N ALA A 65 -12.39 -10.59 17.80
CA ALA A 65 -12.06 -11.93 18.28
C ALA A 65 -13.24 -12.61 19.00
N GLU A 66 -14.13 -11.81 19.61
CA GLU A 66 -15.30 -12.26 20.34
C GLU A 66 -16.57 -11.61 19.77
N LYS A 67 -17.74 -12.17 20.13
CA LYS A 67 -19.03 -11.60 19.76
C LYS A 67 -19.16 -10.19 20.32
N PHE A 68 -19.53 -9.24 19.48
CA PHE A 68 -19.83 -7.87 19.89
C PHE A 68 -21.31 -7.74 20.22
N SER A 69 -21.64 -7.07 21.31
CA SER A 69 -23.03 -6.80 21.70
C SER A 69 -23.21 -5.29 21.87
N ALA A 70 -24.25 -4.74 21.24
CA ALA A 70 -24.63 -3.35 21.42
C ALA A 70 -26.14 -3.18 21.48
N ASN A 71 -26.58 -2.18 22.23
CA ASN A 71 -28.00 -1.87 22.40
C ASN A 71 -28.55 -1.19 21.14
N LEU A 72 -29.75 -1.58 20.74
CA LEU A 72 -30.49 -0.94 19.66
C LEU A 72 -31.26 0.28 20.20
N ARG A 73 -31.74 1.13 19.30
CA ARG A 73 -32.60 2.26 19.64
C ARG A 73 -33.97 1.83 20.20
N ASP A 74 -34.39 0.60 19.92
CA ASP A 74 -35.68 0.03 20.31
C ASP A 74 -35.93 0.02 21.82
N ASN A 75 -37.21 0.19 22.19
CA ASN A 75 -37.75 -0.07 23.54
C ASN A 75 -36.89 0.50 24.68
N ASN A 76 -36.51 1.79 24.62
CA ASN A 76 -35.62 2.43 25.59
C ASN A 76 -34.28 1.70 25.77
N GLN A 77 -33.69 1.19 24.69
CA GLN A 77 -32.39 0.49 24.68
C GLN A 77 -32.36 -0.83 25.44
N THR A 78 -33.52 -1.48 25.60
CA THR A 78 -33.61 -2.79 26.30
C THR A 78 -33.31 -3.97 25.40
N ARG A 79 -33.38 -3.80 24.07
CA ARG A 79 -32.99 -4.83 23.09
C ARG A 79 -31.54 -4.66 22.70
N PHE A 80 -30.85 -5.77 22.50
CA PHE A 80 -29.47 -5.75 22.05
C PHE A 80 -29.26 -6.65 20.84
N LEU A 81 -28.30 -6.24 20.02
CA LEU A 81 -27.84 -6.98 18.86
C LEU A 81 -26.51 -7.59 19.21
N GLN A 82 -26.45 -8.92 19.19
CA GLN A 82 -25.21 -9.67 19.28
C GLN A 82 -24.75 -10.02 17.86
N MET A 83 -23.48 -9.74 17.54
CA MET A 83 -22.94 -9.91 16.20
C MET A 83 -21.55 -10.54 16.20
N THR A 84 -21.31 -11.35 15.16
CA THR A 84 -19.97 -11.76 14.73
C THR A 84 -19.74 -11.12 13.37
N LEU A 85 -18.67 -10.35 13.20
CA LEU A 85 -18.39 -9.62 11.96
C LEU A 85 -17.11 -10.14 11.33
N ASP A 86 -17.19 -10.48 10.05
CA ASP A 86 -16.07 -10.91 9.21
C ASP A 86 -16.01 -10.02 7.98
N CYS A 87 -14.83 -9.81 7.42
CA CYS A 87 -14.67 -8.98 6.25
C CYS A 87 -13.83 -9.61 5.15
N GLU A 88 -14.14 -9.18 3.93
CA GLU A 88 -13.29 -9.36 2.75
C GLU A 88 -12.57 -8.06 2.43
N TYR A 89 -11.27 -8.13 2.18
CA TYR A 89 -10.47 -6.96 1.84
C TYR A 89 -9.44 -7.23 0.75
N SER A 90 -8.92 -6.15 0.18
CA SER A 90 -7.76 -6.14 -0.70
C SER A 90 -6.70 -5.22 -0.11
N ALA A 91 -5.46 -5.68 0.01
CA ALA A 91 -4.37 -4.92 0.62
C ALA A 91 -3.03 -5.27 -0.03
N TYR A 92 -1.99 -4.45 0.18
CA TYR A 92 -0.65 -4.76 -0.34
C TYR A 92 -0.02 -5.99 0.34
N SER A 93 -0.38 -6.22 1.61
CA SER A 93 0.05 -7.37 2.41
C SER A 93 -1.14 -8.06 3.06
N HIS A 94 -1.10 -9.40 3.11
CA HIS A 94 -2.05 -10.21 3.87
C HIS A 94 -2.00 -9.86 5.37
N ASP A 95 -0.81 -9.60 5.89
CA ASP A 95 -0.55 -9.46 7.32
C ASP A 95 -0.86 -8.06 7.87
N TYR A 96 -1.36 -7.15 7.04
CA TYR A 96 -1.66 -5.77 7.43
C TYR A 96 -2.69 -5.70 8.56
N LEU A 97 -3.89 -6.27 8.41
CA LEU A 97 -4.92 -6.23 9.46
C LEU A 97 -4.51 -7.00 10.73
N PRO A 98 -3.89 -8.19 10.66
CA PRO A 98 -3.32 -8.84 11.84
C PRO A 98 -2.33 -7.95 12.61
N ALA A 99 -1.48 -7.17 11.93
CA ALA A 99 -0.54 -6.25 12.58
C ALA A 99 -1.25 -5.09 13.29
N ARG A 100 -2.40 -4.63 12.78
CA ARG A 100 -3.20 -3.54 13.39
C ARG A 100 -3.71 -3.87 14.79
N VAL A 101 -3.80 -5.15 15.17
CA VAL A 101 -4.18 -5.56 16.53
C VAL A 101 -3.18 -5.04 17.58
N GLY A 102 -1.93 -4.77 17.19
CA GLY A 102 -0.93 -4.15 18.06
C GLY A 102 -1.14 -2.66 18.32
N ASP A 103 -1.98 -1.96 17.54
CA ASP A 103 -2.29 -0.54 17.74
C ASP A 103 -3.26 -0.37 18.93
N PRO A 104 -2.87 0.33 20.01
CA PRO A 104 -3.71 0.52 21.19
C PRO A 104 -5.07 1.20 20.91
N LEU A 105 -5.17 1.97 19.83
CA LEU A 105 -6.38 2.71 19.45
C LEU A 105 -7.26 1.93 18.47
N TYR A 106 -6.82 0.80 17.96
CA TYR A 106 -7.52 0.04 16.93
C TYR A 106 -8.85 -0.56 17.42
N ASP A 107 -8.80 -1.46 18.40
CA ASP A 107 -10.00 -2.12 18.94
C ASP A 107 -11.00 -1.14 19.59
N PRO A 108 -10.58 -0.15 20.41
CA PRO A 108 -11.50 0.85 20.95
C PRO A 108 -12.25 1.64 19.88
N ARG A 109 -11.57 2.03 18.79
CA ARG A 109 -12.20 2.77 17.69
C ARG A 109 -13.18 1.91 16.90
N LEU A 110 -12.84 0.65 16.63
CA LEU A 110 -13.77 -0.27 15.98
C LEU A 110 -15.03 -0.46 16.82
N ARG A 111 -14.89 -0.70 18.13
CA ARG A 111 -16.03 -0.89 19.04
C ARG A 111 -16.90 0.36 19.15
N ASP A 112 -16.31 1.54 19.29
CA ASP A 112 -17.06 2.81 19.32
C ASP A 112 -17.81 3.04 18.01
N ALA A 113 -17.17 2.81 16.87
CA ALA A 113 -17.77 2.99 15.56
C ALA A 113 -18.95 2.04 15.31
N VAL A 114 -18.78 0.74 15.57
CA VAL A 114 -19.90 -0.23 15.48
C VAL A 114 -20.99 0.12 16.48
N GLY A 115 -20.62 0.45 17.73
CA GLY A 115 -21.56 0.81 18.79
C GLY A 115 -22.45 1.98 18.40
N ARG A 116 -21.89 3.06 17.83
CA ARG A 116 -22.64 4.23 17.35
C ARG A 116 -23.62 3.88 16.25
N VAL A 117 -23.17 3.14 15.24
CA VAL A 117 -24.04 2.74 14.12
C VAL A 117 -25.20 1.89 14.66
N VAL A 118 -24.92 0.90 15.52
CA VAL A 118 -25.96 0.03 16.09
C VAL A 118 -26.93 0.80 16.99
N SER A 119 -26.44 1.72 17.81
CA SER A 119 -27.28 2.47 18.75
C SER A 119 -28.31 3.38 18.07
N ASP A 120 -28.08 3.71 16.80
CA ASP A 120 -28.98 4.55 16.00
C ASP A 120 -30.03 3.73 15.23
N LYS A 121 -29.94 2.40 15.22
CA LYS A 121 -30.85 1.51 14.45
C LYS A 121 -31.97 0.92 15.28
N PHE A 122 -33.09 0.67 14.61
CA PHE A 122 -34.14 -0.22 15.10
C PHE A 122 -33.88 -1.66 14.62
N LEU A 123 -34.45 -2.65 15.30
CA LEU A 123 -34.25 -4.06 14.99
C LEU A 123 -34.64 -4.39 13.55
N ALA A 124 -35.76 -3.84 13.08
CA ALA A 124 -36.25 -4.03 11.72
C ALA A 124 -35.23 -3.58 10.64
N ASP A 125 -34.35 -2.63 10.99
CA ASP A 125 -33.36 -2.08 10.08
C ASP A 125 -32.07 -2.94 10.02
N THR A 126 -31.95 -3.96 10.86
CA THR A 126 -30.67 -4.70 11.03
C THR A 126 -30.77 -6.18 10.69
N TYR A 127 -31.93 -6.82 10.89
CA TYR A 127 -32.00 -8.28 10.97
C TYR A 127 -32.42 -8.97 9.66
N GLU A 128 -33.26 -8.36 8.82
CA GLU A 128 -33.93 -9.08 7.72
C GLU A 128 -33.70 -8.47 6.32
N GLY A 129 -33.49 -9.36 5.34
CA GLY A 129 -33.57 -9.05 3.92
C GLY A 129 -32.67 -7.87 3.48
N PRO A 130 -33.19 -6.96 2.63
CA PRO A 130 -32.43 -5.80 2.15
C PRO A 130 -31.96 -4.84 3.26
N ALA A 131 -32.67 -4.77 4.39
CA ALA A 131 -32.30 -3.90 5.50
C ALA A 131 -30.98 -4.36 6.14
N ARG A 132 -30.80 -5.67 6.31
CA ARG A 132 -29.54 -6.25 6.77
C ARG A 132 -28.36 -5.92 5.84
N GLU A 133 -28.57 -5.99 4.52
CA GLU A 133 -27.51 -5.65 3.56
C GLU A 133 -27.15 -4.16 3.58
N ALA A 134 -28.15 -3.28 3.71
CA ALA A 134 -27.93 -1.85 3.87
C ALA A 134 -27.17 -1.54 5.17
N PHE A 135 -27.56 -2.17 6.28
CA PHE A 135 -26.88 -2.05 7.57
C PHE A 135 -25.42 -2.52 7.52
N LEU A 136 -25.15 -3.68 6.92
CA LEU A 136 -23.77 -4.17 6.75
C LEU A 136 -22.94 -3.28 5.82
N THR A 137 -23.58 -2.65 4.82
CA THR A 137 -22.91 -1.68 3.93
C THR A 137 -22.56 -0.39 4.66
N GLU A 138 -23.45 0.12 5.50
CA GLU A 138 -23.18 1.29 6.35
C GLU A 138 -22.06 1.00 7.35
N LEU A 139 -22.09 -0.17 8.01
CA LEU A 139 -20.99 -0.60 8.86
C LEU A 139 -19.68 -0.69 8.08
N ARG A 140 -19.70 -1.26 6.86
CA ARG A 140 -18.52 -1.34 5.99
C ARG A 140 -17.94 0.06 5.74
N ASP A 141 -18.76 1.04 5.40
CA ASP A 141 -18.32 2.40 5.07
C ASP A 141 -17.71 3.11 6.28
N VAL A 142 -18.25 2.86 7.48
CA VAL A 142 -17.73 3.40 8.74
C VAL A 142 -16.44 2.69 9.19
N LEU A 143 -16.34 1.38 8.96
CA LEU A 143 -15.20 0.57 9.41
C LEU A 143 -13.99 0.64 8.46
N ASP A 144 -14.20 0.82 7.15
CA ASP A 144 -13.12 0.92 6.16
C ASP A 144 -12.01 1.92 6.54
N PRO A 145 -12.30 3.17 6.98
CA PRO A 145 -11.25 4.11 7.39
C PRO A 145 -10.54 3.75 8.71
N ILE A 146 -11.13 2.89 9.54
CA ILE A 146 -10.53 2.43 10.80
C ILE A 146 -9.64 1.21 10.57
N LEU A 147 -10.09 0.29 9.70
CA LEU A 147 -9.37 -0.91 9.28
C LEU A 147 -8.18 -0.57 8.39
N PHE A 148 -8.39 0.33 7.43
CA PHE A 148 -7.38 0.81 6.51
C PHE A 148 -7.25 2.33 6.65
N PRO A 149 -6.67 2.83 7.74
CA PRO A 149 -6.39 4.24 7.88
C PRO A 149 -5.41 4.70 6.79
N MET A 150 -5.37 6.01 6.59
CA MET A 150 -4.32 6.63 5.79
C MET A 150 -2.98 6.44 6.51
N HIS A 151 -1.92 6.23 5.75
CA HIS A 151 -0.54 6.29 6.21
C HIS A 151 0.18 7.42 5.49
N LEU A 152 1.20 7.95 6.16
CA LEU A 152 2.16 8.88 5.63
C LEU A 152 3.55 8.27 5.88
N GLY A 153 4.34 8.16 4.82
CA GLY A 153 5.61 7.44 4.87
C GLY A 153 5.43 5.93 5.10
N ASP A 154 6.55 5.21 5.14
CA ASP A 154 6.55 3.74 5.28
C ASP A 154 6.35 3.26 6.74
N THR A 155 5.61 4.03 7.52
CA THR A 155 5.28 3.77 8.93
C THR A 155 4.49 2.47 9.14
N GLU A 156 4.79 1.77 10.23
CA GLU A 156 4.06 0.56 10.64
C GLU A 156 2.67 0.94 11.18
N LEU A 157 2.62 1.95 12.07
CA LEU A 157 1.38 2.49 12.58
C LEU A 157 1.01 3.84 11.92
N PRO A 158 -0.29 4.13 11.74
CA PRO A 158 -0.75 5.31 10.98
C PRO A 158 -0.38 6.66 11.62
N LEU A 159 -0.21 6.69 12.94
CA LEU A 159 0.06 7.91 13.72
C LEU A 159 1.53 8.02 14.13
N GLU A 160 2.36 7.09 13.70
CA GLU A 160 3.80 7.20 13.89
C GLU A 160 4.38 8.32 13.04
N LEU A 161 5.51 8.82 13.52
CA LEU A 161 6.33 9.78 12.81
C LEU A 161 7.19 9.03 11.78
N ASP A 162 7.20 9.55 10.57
CA ASP A 162 8.12 9.09 9.54
C ASP A 162 9.54 9.54 9.92
N GLU A 163 10.45 8.57 10.09
CA GLU A 163 11.78 8.82 10.68
C GLU A 163 12.67 9.72 9.81
N GLU A 164 12.48 9.71 8.49
CA GLU A 164 13.32 10.47 7.56
C GLU A 164 12.87 11.94 7.46
N SER A 165 11.56 12.17 7.38
CA SER A 165 11.00 13.51 7.21
C SER A 165 10.62 14.20 8.52
N GLY A 166 10.36 13.45 9.59
CA GLY A 166 9.82 13.99 10.83
C GLY A 166 8.32 14.32 10.80
N ILE A 167 7.62 13.97 9.73
CA ILE A 167 6.19 14.28 9.55
C ILE A 167 5.32 13.12 10.02
N ARG A 168 4.11 13.43 10.51
CA ARG A 168 3.05 12.45 10.78
C ARG A 168 1.67 13.01 10.44
N LEU A 169 0.65 12.17 10.61
CA LEU A 169 -0.75 12.64 10.50
C LEU A 169 -1.11 13.60 11.63
N GLY A 170 -1.85 14.66 11.27
CA GLY A 170 -2.33 15.67 12.19
C GLY A 170 -3.40 15.18 13.16
N ILE A 171 -3.71 15.98 14.18
CA ILE A 171 -4.70 15.63 15.22
C ILE A 171 -6.09 15.36 14.61
N SER A 172 -6.46 16.08 13.55
CA SER A 172 -7.74 15.91 12.84
C SER A 172 -7.68 14.88 11.71
N TYR A 173 -6.72 13.93 11.70
CA TYR A 173 -6.61 12.92 10.65
C TYR A 173 -7.91 12.13 10.39
N TYR A 174 -8.77 11.96 11.40
CA TYR A 174 -10.08 11.29 11.27
C TYR A 174 -11.10 12.08 10.41
N LYS A 175 -10.83 13.36 10.13
CA LYS A 175 -11.62 14.20 9.21
C LYS A 175 -11.07 14.22 7.80
N SER A 176 -9.90 13.62 7.55
CA SER A 176 -9.30 13.55 6.22
C SER A 176 -10.20 12.75 5.27
N THR A 177 -10.43 13.29 4.08
CA THR A 177 -11.22 12.61 3.03
C THR A 177 -10.34 11.85 2.05
N PHE A 178 -9.02 12.08 2.08
CA PHE A 178 -8.10 11.42 1.17
C PHE A 178 -8.02 9.91 1.43
N ARG A 179 -8.32 9.12 0.39
CA ARG A 179 -8.33 7.65 0.43
C ARG A 179 -7.54 7.04 -0.73
N GLY A 180 -6.61 7.79 -1.33
CA GLY A 180 -5.74 7.33 -2.41
C GLY A 180 -4.98 6.05 -2.07
N ARG A 181 -4.57 5.28 -3.09
CA ARG A 181 -3.77 4.06 -2.88
C ARG A 181 -2.33 4.43 -2.51
N PHE A 182 -1.80 3.88 -1.42
CA PHE A 182 -0.53 4.33 -0.83
C PHE A 182 0.65 4.53 -1.81
N PHE A 183 0.92 3.59 -2.71
CA PHE A 183 2.03 3.69 -3.68
C PHE A 183 1.71 4.47 -4.96
N GLU A 184 0.49 5.00 -5.09
CA GLU A 184 0.05 5.77 -6.27
C GLU A 184 0.08 7.29 -6.02
N HIS A 185 0.29 7.72 -4.78
CA HIS A 185 0.23 9.14 -4.39
C HIS A 185 1.41 9.53 -3.52
N VAL A 186 1.79 10.81 -3.62
CA VAL A 186 2.92 11.37 -2.89
C VAL A 186 2.60 12.73 -2.28
N LEU A 187 3.14 12.95 -1.08
CA LEU A 187 3.26 14.25 -0.45
C LEU A 187 4.67 14.77 -0.72
N ALA A 188 4.79 15.76 -1.60
CA ALA A 188 6.03 16.48 -1.83
C ALA A 188 6.26 17.47 -0.68
N ILE A 189 7.48 17.45 -0.14
CA ILE A 189 7.89 18.23 1.02
C ILE A 189 9.16 19.00 0.66
N ASP A 190 9.15 20.30 0.91
CA ASP A 190 10.33 21.15 0.86
C ASP A 190 10.42 21.90 2.19
N ALA A 191 11.11 21.30 3.16
CA ALA A 191 11.27 21.89 4.49
C ALA A 191 12.06 23.20 4.48
N PRO A 192 13.14 23.37 3.67
CA PRO A 192 13.83 24.65 3.55
C PRO A 192 12.95 25.80 3.05
N GLN A 193 12.07 25.54 2.07
CA GLN A 193 11.10 26.53 1.58
C GLN A 193 9.78 26.54 2.38
N LYS A 194 9.63 25.61 3.33
CA LYS A 194 8.45 25.40 4.16
C LYS A 194 7.17 25.20 3.37
N THR A 195 7.19 24.29 2.42
CA THR A 195 6.03 23.97 1.58
C THR A 195 5.71 22.48 1.53
N LEU A 196 4.42 22.17 1.41
CA LEU A 196 3.87 20.84 1.19
C LEU A 196 2.93 20.85 -0.04
N GLN A 197 2.86 19.73 -0.75
CA GLN A 197 1.94 19.55 -1.87
C GLN A 197 1.58 18.08 -2.08
N ILE A 198 0.30 17.75 -2.27
CA ILE A 198 -0.13 16.38 -2.63
C ILE A 198 -0.43 16.32 -4.13
N ASP A 199 0.18 15.36 -4.83
CA ASP A 199 -0.09 15.02 -6.24
C ASP A 199 -0.20 16.23 -7.20
N GLY A 200 0.63 17.26 -7.03
CA GLY A 200 0.56 18.47 -7.87
C GLY A 200 -0.62 19.42 -7.56
N GLY A 201 -1.34 19.20 -6.47
CA GLY A 201 -2.41 20.06 -5.96
C GLY A 201 -1.93 21.42 -5.46
N SER A 202 -2.69 22.07 -4.57
CA SER A 202 -2.30 23.39 -4.06
C SER A 202 -1.08 23.29 -3.15
N VAL A 203 -0.07 24.12 -3.40
CA VAL A 203 1.09 24.27 -2.49
C VAL A 203 0.63 24.97 -1.21
N VAL A 204 0.91 24.35 -0.08
CA VAL A 204 0.59 24.87 1.26
C VAL A 204 1.89 25.24 1.95
N SER A 205 1.98 26.49 2.43
CA SER A 205 3.11 26.93 3.24
C SER A 205 2.88 26.67 4.73
N PHE A 206 3.94 26.43 5.48
CA PHE A 206 3.90 26.24 6.93
C PHE A 206 4.99 27.03 7.64
N THR A 207 4.92 27.10 8.97
CA THR A 207 5.90 27.77 9.82
C THR A 207 6.77 26.79 10.60
N GLY A 208 6.27 25.56 10.84
CA GLY A 208 6.92 24.47 11.55
C GLY A 208 6.35 24.24 12.95
N GLY A 209 5.25 24.92 13.30
CA GLY A 209 4.57 24.79 14.59
C GLY A 209 3.15 24.21 14.49
N GLU A 210 2.74 23.83 13.28
CA GLU A 210 1.40 23.34 12.99
C GLU A 210 1.26 21.84 13.28
N GLU A 211 0.40 21.50 14.25
CA GLU A 211 0.04 20.10 14.57
C GLU A 211 -1.10 19.54 13.68
N ASP A 212 -1.73 20.41 12.87
CA ASP A 212 -2.96 20.09 12.13
C ASP A 212 -3.09 20.92 10.83
N LEU A 213 -2.03 20.91 10.01
CA LEU A 213 -1.99 21.61 8.74
C LEU A 213 -2.84 20.90 7.69
N LEU A 214 -3.82 21.60 7.12
CA LEU A 214 -4.67 21.07 6.05
C LEU A 214 -3.95 21.14 4.70
N VAL A 215 -3.80 19.99 4.05
CA VAL A 215 -3.27 19.86 2.68
C VAL A 215 -4.33 19.21 1.80
N THR A 216 -4.53 19.78 0.61
CA THR A 216 -5.57 19.32 -0.32
C THR A 216 -4.93 18.82 -1.61
N SER A 217 -5.31 17.62 -2.03
CA SER A 217 -4.93 17.03 -3.32
C SER A 217 -5.54 17.80 -4.51
N GLU A 218 -5.06 17.52 -5.73
CA GLU A 218 -5.66 18.07 -6.96
C GLU A 218 -7.16 17.72 -7.09
N ALA A 219 -7.57 16.54 -6.62
CA ALA A 219 -8.96 16.08 -6.65
C ALA A 219 -9.88 16.76 -5.62
N GLY A 220 -9.34 17.62 -4.74
CA GLY A 220 -10.08 18.29 -3.68
C GLY A 220 -10.18 17.50 -2.37
N ASP A 221 -9.59 16.30 -2.30
CA ASP A 221 -9.53 15.52 -1.07
C ASP A 221 -8.53 16.11 -0.07
N SER A 222 -8.86 16.02 1.22
CA SER A 222 -8.10 16.64 2.30
C SER A 222 -7.33 15.66 3.17
N VAL A 223 -6.18 16.11 3.64
CA VAL A 223 -5.28 15.46 4.60
C VAL A 223 -4.90 16.47 5.67
N PHE A 224 -4.85 16.03 6.93
CA PHE A 224 -4.29 16.84 8.02
C PHE A 224 -2.91 16.30 8.39
N VAL A 225 -1.92 17.18 8.47
CA VAL A 225 -0.50 16.85 8.66
C VAL A 225 0.06 17.60 9.87
N ASP A 226 0.83 16.92 10.71
CA ASP A 226 1.62 17.51 11.77
C ASP A 226 3.06 17.72 11.27
N VAL A 227 3.49 18.98 11.23
CA VAL A 227 4.83 19.40 10.78
C VAL A 227 5.69 19.90 11.93
N THR A 228 5.28 19.71 13.19
CA THR A 228 6.05 20.17 14.36
C THR A 228 7.41 19.47 14.51
N GLY A 229 7.50 18.24 14.01
CA GLY A 229 8.72 17.41 14.05
C GLY A 229 9.52 17.40 12.75
N ILE A 230 9.15 18.22 11.75
CA ILE A 230 9.74 18.13 10.41
C ILE A 230 11.26 18.39 10.43
N GLU A 231 12.01 17.54 9.74
CA GLU A 231 13.45 17.70 9.58
C GLU A 231 13.75 18.94 8.71
N PRO A 232 14.47 19.96 9.22
CA PRO A 232 14.56 21.28 8.56
C PRO A 232 15.20 21.27 7.17
N GLU A 233 16.02 20.27 6.87
CA GLU A 233 16.73 20.11 5.61
C GLU A 233 16.07 19.08 4.68
N PHE A 234 14.97 18.44 5.11
CA PHE A 234 14.31 17.41 4.31
C PHE A 234 13.67 18.01 3.05
N GLN A 235 14.04 17.45 1.90
CA GLN A 235 13.46 17.77 0.62
C GLN A 235 13.25 16.46 -0.15
N GLY A 236 11.99 16.09 -0.36
CA GLY A 236 11.66 14.78 -0.91
C GLY A 236 10.17 14.53 -1.04
N GLU A 237 9.84 13.28 -1.32
CA GLU A 237 8.47 12.81 -1.49
C GLU A 237 8.21 11.67 -0.52
N LEU A 238 7.05 11.69 0.13
CA LEU A 238 6.57 10.58 0.96
C LEU A 238 5.33 9.98 0.34
N HIS A 239 5.26 8.65 0.33
CA HIS A 239 4.03 7.97 -0.04
C HIS A 239 2.91 8.30 0.95
N ILE A 240 1.71 8.51 0.42
CA ILE A 240 0.53 8.82 1.20
C ILE A 240 -0.68 8.03 0.71
N GLY A 241 -1.48 7.52 1.63
CA GLY A 241 -2.74 6.87 1.31
C GLY A 241 -2.99 5.61 2.09
N VAL A 242 -3.92 4.78 1.60
CA VAL A 242 -4.38 3.58 2.30
C VAL A 242 -3.63 2.34 1.82
N LYS A 243 -3.27 1.47 2.76
CA LYS A 243 -2.55 0.21 2.50
C LYS A 243 -3.50 -0.95 2.11
N GLY A 244 -4.81 -0.72 2.14
CA GLY A 244 -5.85 -1.64 1.68
C GLY A 244 -7.23 -1.01 1.64
N ARG A 245 -8.24 -1.79 1.28
CA ARG A 245 -9.65 -1.40 1.27
C ARG A 245 -10.56 -2.58 1.57
N LEU A 246 -11.63 -2.30 2.30
CA LEU A 246 -12.72 -3.20 2.58
C LEU A 246 -13.56 -3.41 1.31
N ARG A 247 -13.77 -4.67 0.93
CA ARG A 247 -14.64 -5.03 -0.19
C ARG A 247 -16.05 -5.27 0.29
N ARG A 248 -16.19 -6.14 1.29
CA ARG A 248 -17.48 -6.59 1.81
C ARG A 248 -17.39 -6.91 3.29
N LEU A 249 -18.49 -6.68 3.99
CA LEU A 249 -18.71 -7.09 5.37
C LEU A 249 -19.73 -8.22 5.40
N TYR A 250 -19.46 -9.23 6.20
CA TYR A 250 -20.35 -10.32 6.55
C TYR A 250 -20.62 -10.23 8.03
N GLY A 251 -21.82 -10.60 8.45
CA GLY A 251 -22.12 -10.65 9.87
C GLY A 251 -23.19 -11.66 10.20
N ASP A 252 -22.94 -12.51 11.20
CA ASP A 252 -23.99 -13.28 11.85
C ASP A 252 -24.61 -12.41 12.94
N LEU A 253 -25.90 -12.10 12.79
CA LEU A 253 -26.63 -11.14 13.61
C LEU A 253 -27.68 -11.90 14.41
N ILE A 254 -27.67 -11.76 15.73
CA ILE A 254 -28.61 -12.40 16.66
C ILE A 254 -29.25 -11.28 17.49
N ALA A 255 -30.55 -11.10 17.33
CA ALA A 255 -31.32 -10.16 18.13
C ALA A 255 -31.86 -10.82 19.41
N GLN A 256 -31.72 -10.14 20.54
CA GLN A 256 -32.22 -10.57 21.86
C GLN A 256 -33.02 -9.46 22.54
#